data_AF-A0A8J4WNM3-F1
#
_entry.id   AF-A0A8J4WNM3-F1
#
_cell.length_a   1.000
_cell.length_b   1.000
_cell.length_c   1.000
_cell.angle_alpha   90.00
_cell.angle_beta   90.00
_cell.angle_gamma   90.00
#
_symmetry.space_group_name_H-M   'P 1'
#
loop_
_entity.id
_entity.type
_entity.pdbx_description
1 polymer ?
#
loop_
_entity_poly.entity_id
_entity_poly.type
_entity_poly.pdbx_seq_one_letter_code
_entity_poly.pdbx_strand_id
1 'polypeptide(L)'
;MSVLHEMPVFTRDAIRDAIPVPPPTTLPNALTNANLADQIEQIKIVPQVMPVEEISKIWSALQSQYRPTAVYKATVVLIETDKSVRPTLPVRARNLKVIPFERPVIELIQSQENNAAPIVPDQPILAGYNLVIDGQRLRGETTVVLIDDDHEITPNDDQLSASRIIVPLPADLQAGLHAVQVAHRIAFDPAAPTDTRRGVESNVAAFVLVPEIVASPPTAALGSAASLTINPAVGATQRATILVGGGTIPVPARPPADPPSTTLEFTVPDDFATSPNQLMRVQIDGAESPLVADANGLYVDPRIEITP
;
A
#
# COMPACT_ATOMS: atom_id res chain seq x y z
N MET A 1 -9.68 -41.74 49.25
CA MET A 1 -10.74 -40.79 48.86
C MET A 1 -11.37 -40.03 50.04
N SER A 2 -11.21 -40.46 51.32
CA SER A 2 -11.66 -39.68 52.50
C SER A 2 -11.03 -38.29 52.59
N VAL A 3 -9.72 -38.21 52.33
CA VAL A 3 -8.92 -36.98 52.50
C VAL A 3 -9.46 -35.81 51.65
N LEU A 4 -9.87 -36.04 50.40
CA LEU A 4 -10.43 -35.00 49.53
C LEU A 4 -11.85 -34.57 49.92
N HIS A 5 -12.57 -35.42 50.65
CA HIS A 5 -13.91 -35.11 51.15
C HIS A 5 -13.85 -34.36 52.49
N GLU A 6 -12.89 -34.71 53.34
CA GLU A 6 -12.66 -34.11 54.65
C GLU A 6 -11.90 -32.77 54.56
N MET A 7 -11.04 -32.61 53.55
CA MET A 7 -10.25 -31.40 53.30
C MET A 7 -10.56 -30.82 51.91
N PRO A 8 -11.75 -30.24 51.68
CA PRO A 8 -12.16 -29.72 50.37
C PRO A 8 -11.45 -28.41 49.99
N VAL A 9 -10.73 -27.78 50.92
CA VAL A 9 -9.94 -26.56 50.69
C VAL A 9 -8.49 -26.87 51.02
N PHE A 10 -7.60 -26.71 50.04
CA PHE A 10 -6.17 -26.87 50.29
C PHE A 10 -5.59 -25.62 50.90
N THR A 11 -4.93 -25.78 52.05
CA THR A 11 -4.16 -24.70 52.67
C THR A 11 -2.87 -24.46 51.88
N ARG A 12 -2.32 -23.25 52.01
CA ARG A 12 -1.08 -22.87 51.33
C ARG A 12 0.09 -23.77 51.74
N ASP A 13 0.15 -24.13 53.02
CA ASP A 13 1.19 -25.01 53.55
C ASP A 13 1.09 -26.42 52.95
N ALA A 14 -0.12 -26.97 52.82
CA ALA A 14 -0.33 -28.26 52.15
C ALA A 14 0.09 -28.24 50.67
N ILE A 15 -0.12 -27.11 49.97
CA ILE A 15 0.33 -26.94 48.57
C ILE A 15 1.86 -26.84 48.50
N ARG A 16 2.49 -26.13 49.44
CA ARG A 16 3.95 -26.00 49.52
C ARG A 16 4.63 -27.33 49.86
N ASP A 17 4.04 -28.12 50.76
CA ASP A 17 4.52 -29.45 51.11
C ASP A 17 4.34 -30.45 49.95
N ALA A 18 3.28 -30.30 49.15
CA ALA A 18 2.99 -31.14 47.99
C ALA A 18 3.82 -30.78 46.74
N ILE A 19 4.32 -29.54 46.63
CA ILE A 19 5.19 -29.07 45.55
C ILE A 19 6.57 -28.73 46.14
N PRO A 20 7.37 -29.74 46.54
CA PRO A 20 8.68 -29.49 47.11
C PRO A 20 9.61 -28.89 46.04
N VAL A 21 10.54 -28.04 46.49
CA VAL A 21 11.61 -27.48 45.64
C VAL A 21 12.93 -28.15 46.06
N PRO A 22 13.60 -28.92 45.18
CA PRO A 22 13.29 -29.16 43.76
C PRO A 22 12.14 -30.16 43.55
N PRO A 23 11.36 -30.00 42.45
CA PRO A 23 10.21 -30.86 42.19
C PRO A 23 10.64 -32.30 41.87
N PRO A 24 9.86 -33.31 42.29
CA PRO A 24 10.08 -34.68 41.85
C PRO A 24 9.89 -34.78 40.33
N THR A 25 10.61 -35.70 39.69
CA THR A 25 10.61 -35.92 38.22
C THR A 25 9.25 -36.31 37.64
N THR A 26 8.25 -36.56 38.49
CA THR A 26 6.88 -36.94 38.15
C THR A 26 5.94 -35.75 38.00
N LEU A 27 6.32 -34.54 38.45
CA LEU A 27 5.52 -33.33 38.32
C LEU A 27 6.00 -32.49 37.12
N PRO A 28 5.09 -31.97 36.28
CA PRO A 28 5.46 -31.04 35.21
C PRO A 28 6.15 -29.79 35.79
N ASN A 29 7.32 -29.43 35.26
CA ASN A 29 8.07 -28.23 35.67
C ASN A 29 7.24 -26.93 35.62
N ALA A 30 6.18 -26.89 34.81
CA ALA A 30 5.25 -25.78 34.71
C ALA A 30 4.49 -25.49 36.02
N LEU A 31 4.22 -26.50 36.85
CA LEU A 31 3.51 -26.33 38.12
C LEU A 31 4.38 -25.63 39.19
N THR A 32 5.70 -25.80 39.12
CA THR A 32 6.66 -25.14 40.03
C THR A 32 6.66 -23.62 39.83
N ASN A 33 6.47 -23.15 38.59
CA ASN A 33 6.44 -21.72 38.26
C ASN A 33 5.03 -21.10 38.35
N ALA A 34 3.99 -21.90 38.61
CA ALA A 34 2.61 -21.43 38.65
C ALA A 34 2.23 -20.71 39.96
N ASN A 35 3.14 -20.70 40.95
CA ASN A 35 3.00 -20.06 42.26
C ASN A 35 1.61 -20.26 42.94
N LEU A 36 1.07 -21.48 42.85
CA LEU A 36 -0.29 -21.81 43.29
C LEU A 36 -0.55 -21.55 44.78
N ALA A 37 0.48 -21.63 45.62
CA ALA A 37 0.37 -21.38 47.05
C ALA A 37 0.19 -19.89 47.39
N ASP A 38 0.72 -18.99 46.56
CA ASP A 38 0.69 -17.55 46.81
C ASP A 38 -0.49 -16.85 46.10
N GLN A 39 -1.31 -17.60 45.36
CA GLN A 39 -2.54 -17.05 44.77
C GLN A 39 -3.47 -16.49 45.86
N ILE A 40 -4.21 -15.44 45.49
CA ILE A 40 -5.13 -14.74 46.39
C ILE A 40 -6.25 -15.68 46.85
N GLU A 41 -6.75 -16.54 45.98
CA GLU A 41 -7.76 -17.54 46.30
C GLU A 41 -7.16 -18.95 46.44
N GLN A 42 -7.75 -19.74 47.33
CA GLN A 42 -7.35 -21.12 47.60
C GLN A 42 -8.03 -22.10 46.66
N ILE A 43 -7.34 -23.19 46.32
CA ILE A 43 -7.87 -24.27 45.52
C ILE A 43 -8.96 -25.01 46.31
N LYS A 44 -10.17 -25.03 45.75
CA LYS A 44 -11.31 -25.77 46.32
C LYS A 44 -11.64 -26.97 45.44
N ILE A 45 -11.70 -28.14 46.04
CA ILE A 45 -12.11 -29.39 45.41
C ILE A 45 -13.43 -29.83 46.05
N VAL A 46 -14.47 -29.95 45.22
CA VAL A 46 -15.78 -30.43 45.66
C VAL A 46 -16.18 -31.68 44.89
N PRO A 47 -16.74 -32.71 45.54
CA PRO A 47 -17.28 -33.87 44.84
C PRO A 47 -18.44 -33.40 43.95
N GLN A 48 -18.42 -33.83 42.69
CA GLN A 48 -19.48 -33.55 41.74
C GLN A 48 -20.19 -34.85 41.41
N VAL A 49 -21.47 -34.94 41.76
CA VAL A 49 -22.28 -36.11 41.40
C VAL A 49 -22.56 -36.05 39.90
N MET A 50 -22.15 -37.10 39.19
CA MET A 50 -22.36 -37.25 37.75
C MET A 50 -23.16 -38.54 37.51
N PRO A 51 -24.18 -38.53 36.63
CA PRO A 51 -24.96 -39.72 36.34
C PRO A 51 -24.12 -40.79 35.63
N VAL A 52 -24.46 -42.06 35.86
CA VAL A 52 -23.72 -43.22 35.32
C VAL A 52 -23.62 -43.20 33.80
N GLU A 53 -24.64 -42.69 33.11
CA GLU A 53 -24.64 -42.56 31.65
C GLU A 53 -23.53 -41.62 31.15
N GLU A 54 -23.32 -40.48 31.81
CA GLU A 54 -22.27 -39.52 31.46
C GLU A 54 -20.87 -40.11 31.74
N ILE A 55 -20.71 -40.79 32.88
CA ILE A 55 -19.46 -41.49 33.21
C ILE A 55 -19.18 -42.58 32.17
N SER A 56 -20.20 -43.32 31.75
CA SER A 56 -20.07 -44.37 30.75
C SER A 56 -19.67 -43.81 29.38
N LYS A 57 -20.23 -42.66 28.97
CA LYS A 57 -19.85 -41.97 27.72
C LYS A 57 -18.38 -41.57 27.72
N ILE A 58 -17.84 -41.08 28.85
CA ILE A 58 -16.43 -40.70 28.98
C ILE A 58 -15.52 -41.93 28.79
N TRP A 59 -15.80 -43.05 29.45
CA TRP A 59 -15.01 -44.27 29.31
C TRP A 59 -15.08 -44.86 27.88
N SER A 60 -16.26 -44.81 27.26
CA SER A 60 -16.42 -45.20 25.85
C SER A 60 -15.60 -44.32 24.90
N ALA A 61 -15.55 -43.00 25.13
CA ALA A 61 -14.73 -42.09 24.34
C ALA A 61 -13.23 -42.35 24.47
N LEU A 62 -12.78 -42.76 25.67
CA LEU A 62 -11.39 -43.18 25.92
C LEU A 62 -11.07 -44.61 25.44
N GLN A 63 -12.02 -45.27 24.74
CA GLN A 63 -11.90 -46.65 24.24
C GLN A 63 -11.50 -47.67 25.31
N SER A 64 -11.95 -47.46 26.55
CA SER A 64 -11.58 -48.30 27.69
C SER A 64 -12.82 -48.86 28.40
N GLN A 65 -12.62 -49.97 29.11
CA GLN A 65 -13.70 -50.60 29.88
C GLN A 65 -14.07 -49.72 31.08
N TYR A 66 -15.36 -49.71 31.43
CA TYR A 66 -15.85 -48.96 32.58
C TYR A 66 -15.14 -49.37 33.87
N ARG A 67 -14.64 -48.38 34.61
CA ARG A 67 -14.00 -48.56 35.92
C ARG A 67 -14.69 -47.68 36.97
N PRO A 68 -14.72 -48.09 38.24
CA PRO A 68 -15.23 -47.25 39.33
C PRO A 68 -14.58 -45.86 39.30
N THR A 69 -15.40 -44.81 39.20
CA THR A 69 -14.97 -43.42 39.00
C THR A 69 -15.64 -42.52 40.03
N ALA A 70 -14.92 -41.52 40.52
CA ALA A 70 -15.45 -40.44 41.35
C ALA A 70 -15.04 -39.10 40.73
N VAL A 71 -16.01 -38.22 40.50
CA VAL A 71 -15.79 -36.94 39.83
C VAL A 71 -15.65 -35.84 40.87
N TYR A 72 -14.64 -35.01 40.70
CA TYR A 72 -14.38 -33.84 41.53
C TYR A 72 -14.22 -32.60 40.65
N LYS A 73 -14.81 -31.49 41.08
CA LYS A 73 -14.60 -30.18 40.47
C LYS A 73 -13.55 -29.42 41.28
N ALA A 74 -12.41 -29.15 40.66
CA ALA A 74 -11.43 -28.20 41.18
C ALA A 74 -11.73 -26.81 40.58
N THR A 75 -11.83 -25.79 41.43
CA THR A 75 -12.01 -24.40 40.99
C THR A 75 -10.79 -23.58 41.44
N VAL A 76 -10.29 -22.70 40.57
CA VAL A 76 -9.07 -21.89 40.81
C VAL A 76 -9.33 -20.41 40.53
N VAL A 77 -8.63 -19.58 41.32
CA VAL A 77 -8.43 -18.12 41.28
C VAL A 77 -7.64 -17.53 40.11
N LEU A 78 -8.16 -16.49 39.43
CA LEU A 78 -7.47 -15.43 38.67
C LEU A 78 -6.14 -15.80 37.97
N ILE A 79 -6.20 -15.87 36.65
CA ILE A 79 -5.00 -15.90 35.79
C ILE A 79 -4.51 -14.45 35.63
N GLU A 80 -3.54 -14.06 36.46
CA GLU A 80 -2.85 -12.77 36.35
C GLU A 80 -1.51 -12.96 35.62
N THR A 81 -1.10 -11.96 34.83
CA THR A 81 0.17 -11.97 34.10
C THR A 81 1.08 -10.89 34.68
N ASP A 82 2.22 -11.30 35.23
CA ASP A 82 3.23 -10.38 35.80
C ASP A 82 4.05 -9.61 34.75
N LYS A 83 3.56 -9.52 33.50
CA LYS A 83 4.25 -8.72 32.48
C LYS A 83 4.12 -7.25 32.84
N SER A 84 5.25 -6.65 33.18
CA SER A 84 5.36 -5.20 33.38
C SER A 84 4.75 -4.48 32.17
N VAL A 85 3.60 -3.86 32.40
CA VAL A 85 2.96 -2.97 31.43
C VAL A 85 3.67 -1.64 31.56
N ARG A 86 4.19 -1.09 30.45
CA ARG A 86 4.75 0.27 30.47
C ARG A 86 3.64 1.23 30.89
N PRO A 87 3.76 1.94 32.03
CA PRO A 87 2.76 2.92 32.42
C PRO A 87 2.72 4.01 31.36
N THR A 88 1.53 4.30 30.83
CA THR A 88 1.36 5.39 29.87
C THR A 88 1.69 6.71 30.55
N LEU A 89 2.40 7.60 29.85
CA LEU A 89 2.71 8.93 30.36
C LEU A 89 1.42 9.70 30.69
N PRO A 90 1.35 10.41 31.82
CA PRO A 90 0.18 11.19 32.19
C PRO A 90 -0.05 12.33 31.19
N VAL A 91 -1.30 12.50 30.74
CA VAL A 91 -1.69 13.58 29.83
C VAL A 91 -1.65 14.92 30.57
N ARG A 92 -0.68 15.79 30.24
CA ARG A 92 -0.50 17.10 30.90
C ARG A 92 -1.48 18.16 30.42
N ALA A 93 -1.84 18.16 29.13
CA ALA A 93 -2.73 19.14 28.52
C ALA A 93 -3.55 18.50 27.40
N ARG A 94 -4.77 19.01 27.17
CA ARG A 94 -5.63 18.63 26.04
C ARG A 94 -5.59 19.76 25.02
N ASN A 95 -5.03 19.49 23.84
CA ASN A 95 -5.08 20.41 22.70
C ASN A 95 -6.22 20.00 21.78
N LEU A 96 -7.14 20.92 21.50
CA LEU A 96 -8.29 20.71 20.61
C LEU A 96 -8.29 21.81 19.54
N LYS A 97 -8.18 21.42 18.27
CA LYS A 97 -8.31 22.32 17.11
C LYS A 97 -9.58 21.93 16.36
N VAL A 98 -10.55 22.83 16.27
CA VAL A 98 -11.79 22.65 15.51
C VAL A 98 -11.68 23.47 14.23
N ILE A 99 -11.83 22.81 13.08
CA ILE A 99 -11.79 23.45 11.77
C ILE A 99 -13.11 23.19 11.03
N PRO A 100 -13.63 24.17 10.27
CA PRO A 100 -14.75 23.95 9.36
C PRO A 100 -14.41 22.84 8.34
N PHE A 101 -15.40 22.02 7.99
CA PHE A 101 -15.20 20.96 7.02
C PHE A 101 -15.31 21.53 5.59
N GLU A 102 -14.20 22.04 5.07
CA GLU A 102 -14.08 22.48 3.68
C GLU A 102 -13.31 21.43 2.88
N ARG A 103 -14.06 20.52 2.24
CA ARG A 103 -13.45 19.50 1.40
C ARG A 103 -13.03 20.11 0.05
N PRO A 104 -11.76 19.97 -0.37
CA PRO A 104 -11.33 20.33 -1.72
C PRO A 104 -12.00 19.41 -2.74
N VAL A 105 -12.30 19.92 -3.93
CA VAL A 105 -12.89 19.14 -5.03
C VAL A 105 -12.08 19.42 -6.30
N ILE A 106 -11.60 18.37 -6.95
CA ILE A 106 -10.97 18.43 -8.26
C ILE A 106 -12.06 18.25 -9.31
N GLU A 107 -12.14 19.19 -10.24
CA GLU A 107 -13.12 19.19 -11.33
C GLU A 107 -12.47 18.85 -12.67
N LEU A 108 -11.27 19.37 -12.92
CA LEU A 108 -10.58 19.20 -14.20
C LEU A 108 -9.07 19.11 -14.00
N ILE A 109 -8.44 18.25 -14.79
CA ILE A 109 -6.98 18.15 -14.91
C ILE A 109 -6.58 18.59 -16.31
N GLN A 110 -5.56 19.45 -16.38
CA GLN A 110 -4.97 19.94 -17.62
C GLN A 110 -3.45 19.91 -17.51
N SER A 111 -2.76 20.14 -18.64
CA SER A 111 -1.32 20.35 -18.67
C SER A 111 -0.96 21.80 -18.97
N GLN A 112 0.24 22.18 -18.56
CA GLN A 112 0.90 23.40 -19.00
C GLN A 112 2.37 23.10 -19.25
N GLU A 113 2.88 23.43 -20.44
CA GLU A 113 4.27 23.13 -20.82
C GLU A 113 5.31 23.70 -19.84
N ASN A 114 5.10 24.94 -19.39
CA ASN A 114 5.91 25.60 -18.37
C ASN A 114 5.13 26.80 -17.80
N ASN A 115 5.61 27.40 -16.70
CA ASN A 115 4.94 28.51 -16.02
C ASN A 115 4.66 29.74 -16.92
N ALA A 116 5.37 29.92 -18.03
CA ALA A 116 5.20 31.04 -18.96
C ALA A 116 4.26 30.71 -20.14
N ALA A 117 4.03 29.41 -20.41
CA ALA A 117 3.18 28.96 -21.50
C ALA A 117 1.69 29.11 -21.15
N PRO A 118 0.80 29.37 -22.14
CA PRO A 118 -0.63 29.34 -21.90
C PRO A 118 -1.10 27.92 -21.57
N ILE A 119 -2.16 27.82 -20.76
CA ILE A 119 -2.83 26.54 -20.48
C ILE A 119 -3.74 26.24 -21.66
N VAL A 120 -3.48 25.12 -22.35
CA VAL A 120 -4.24 24.70 -23.54
C VAL A 120 -5.18 23.55 -23.16
N PRO A 121 -6.50 23.67 -23.40
CA PRO A 121 -7.43 22.57 -23.18
C PRO A 121 -7.08 21.35 -24.04
N ASP A 122 -7.31 20.14 -23.49
CA ASP A 122 -7.12 18.86 -24.17
C ASP A 122 -5.70 18.61 -24.71
N GLN A 123 -4.70 19.35 -24.20
CA GLN A 123 -3.30 19.09 -24.49
C GLN A 123 -2.85 17.79 -23.80
N PRO A 124 -2.02 16.95 -24.46
CA PRO A 124 -1.44 15.77 -23.83
C PRO A 124 -0.53 16.17 -22.66
N ILE A 125 -0.61 15.39 -21.58
CA ILE A 125 0.24 15.58 -20.41
C ILE A 125 1.54 14.83 -20.66
N LEU A 126 2.63 15.57 -20.82
CA LEU A 126 3.97 15.05 -21.11
C LEU A 126 4.89 15.18 -19.90
N ALA A 127 5.95 14.37 -19.86
CA ALA A 127 6.97 14.48 -18.83
C ALA A 127 7.68 15.85 -18.89
N GLY A 128 7.91 16.46 -17.72
CA GLY A 128 8.48 17.81 -17.61
C GLY A 128 7.47 18.95 -17.70
N TYR A 129 6.20 18.67 -18.01
CA TYR A 129 5.14 19.67 -17.97
C TYR A 129 4.63 19.85 -16.53
N ASN A 130 3.92 20.95 -16.30
CA ASN A 130 3.16 21.15 -15.09
C ASN A 130 1.77 20.49 -15.21
N LEU A 131 1.32 19.92 -14.11
CA LEU A 131 -0.06 19.51 -13.90
C LEU A 131 -0.87 20.70 -13.39
N VAL A 132 -1.94 21.04 -14.11
CA VAL A 132 -2.90 22.07 -13.73
C VAL A 132 -4.14 21.38 -13.19
N ILE A 133 -4.48 21.67 -11.93
CA ILE A 133 -5.61 21.09 -11.21
C ILE A 133 -6.62 22.20 -10.98
N ASP A 134 -7.76 22.12 -11.67
CA ASP A 134 -8.87 23.04 -11.52
C ASP A 134 -9.97 22.44 -10.64
N GLY A 135 -10.61 23.28 -9.83
CA GLY A 135 -11.71 22.86 -8.99
C GLY A 135 -12.11 23.90 -7.95
N GLN A 136 -12.43 23.44 -6.75
CA GLN A 136 -12.97 24.29 -5.68
C GLN A 136 -12.32 24.00 -4.33
N ARG A 137 -12.13 25.07 -3.54
CA ARG A 137 -11.57 25.03 -2.18
C ARG A 137 -10.22 24.31 -2.14
N LEU A 138 -9.41 24.48 -3.18
CA LEU A 138 -8.13 23.80 -3.31
C LEU A 138 -7.07 24.35 -2.33
N ARG A 139 -7.17 25.62 -1.94
CA ARG A 139 -6.25 26.28 -0.99
C ARG A 139 -6.74 26.15 0.46
N GLY A 140 -5.95 25.46 1.29
CA GLY A 140 -6.07 25.41 2.74
C GLY A 140 -4.85 26.02 3.46
N GLU A 141 -4.74 25.81 4.78
CA GLU A 141 -3.59 26.27 5.61
C GLU A 141 -2.26 25.68 5.11
N THR A 142 -2.25 24.38 4.83
CA THR A 142 -1.14 23.70 4.17
C THR A 142 -1.74 22.76 3.15
N THR A 143 -1.47 23.02 1.87
CA THR A 143 -2.02 22.24 0.75
C THR A 143 -0.90 21.41 0.14
N VAL A 144 -1.16 20.13 -0.06
CA VAL A 144 -0.25 19.23 -0.76
C VAL A 144 -1.01 18.50 -1.86
N VAL A 145 -0.34 18.27 -2.98
CA VAL A 145 -0.82 17.43 -4.07
C VAL A 145 -0.17 16.07 -3.91
N LEU A 146 -1.00 15.05 -3.83
CA LEU A 146 -0.59 13.65 -3.78
C LEU A 146 -0.77 13.09 -5.19
N ILE A 147 0.31 12.62 -5.81
CA ILE A 147 0.28 11.86 -7.05
C ILE A 147 0.61 10.42 -6.69
N ASP A 148 -0.29 9.52 -7.05
CA ASP A 148 -0.32 8.14 -6.57
C ASP A 148 -0.16 8.07 -5.03
N ASP A 149 0.64 7.13 -4.53
CA ASP A 149 0.83 6.89 -3.10
C ASP A 149 2.21 7.35 -2.56
N ASP A 150 3.11 7.76 -3.45
CA ASP A 150 4.54 7.98 -3.16
C ASP A 150 5.03 9.41 -3.42
N HIS A 151 4.27 10.23 -4.16
CA HIS A 151 4.66 11.61 -4.46
C HIS A 151 3.80 12.63 -3.71
N GLU A 152 4.43 13.36 -2.80
CA GLU A 152 3.81 14.50 -2.11
C GLU A 152 4.50 15.80 -2.53
N ILE A 153 3.75 16.67 -3.20
CA ILE A 153 4.25 17.95 -3.73
C ILE A 153 3.56 19.09 -2.99
N THR A 154 4.35 20.02 -2.45
CA THR A 154 3.83 21.28 -1.92
C THR A 154 3.88 22.34 -3.02
N PRO A 155 2.73 22.86 -3.50
CA PRO A 155 2.71 23.91 -4.51
C PRO A 155 3.33 25.21 -3.98
N ASN A 156 3.96 25.98 -4.86
CA ASN A 156 4.37 27.34 -4.54
C ASN A 156 3.14 28.25 -4.38
N ASP A 157 3.23 29.27 -3.54
CA ASP A 157 2.08 30.11 -3.19
C ASP A 157 1.52 30.91 -4.39
N ASP A 158 2.38 31.24 -5.36
CA ASP A 158 2.02 31.90 -6.63
C ASP A 158 1.27 30.97 -7.60
N GLN A 159 1.42 29.66 -7.42
CA GLN A 159 0.77 28.61 -8.20
C GLN A 159 -0.42 27.97 -7.47
N LEU A 160 -0.83 28.53 -6.33
CA LEU A 160 -1.87 27.99 -5.46
C LEU A 160 -3.00 29.01 -5.25
N SER A 161 -4.19 28.67 -5.70
CA SER A 161 -5.41 29.45 -5.46
C SER A 161 -6.55 28.56 -4.97
N ALA A 162 -7.67 29.18 -4.57
CA ALA A 162 -8.84 28.43 -4.14
C ALA A 162 -9.48 27.58 -5.25
N SER A 163 -9.23 27.91 -6.53
CA SER A 163 -9.84 27.23 -7.68
C SER A 163 -8.84 26.52 -8.59
N ARG A 164 -7.54 26.78 -8.43
CA ARG A 164 -6.50 26.24 -9.30
C ARG A 164 -5.21 25.98 -8.53
N ILE A 165 -4.58 24.85 -8.80
CA ILE A 165 -3.22 24.51 -8.39
C ILE A 165 -2.39 24.18 -9.62
N ILE A 166 -1.16 24.67 -9.69
CA ILE A 166 -0.19 24.29 -10.71
C ILE A 166 1.03 23.68 -10.01
N VAL A 167 1.40 22.46 -10.37
CA VAL A 167 2.58 21.76 -9.82
C VAL A 167 3.39 21.11 -10.93
N PRO A 168 4.74 21.10 -10.82
CA PRO A 168 5.56 20.34 -11.75
C PRO A 168 5.32 18.84 -11.54
N LEU A 169 5.26 18.07 -12.62
CA LEU A 169 5.22 16.61 -12.53
C LEU A 169 6.58 16.06 -12.04
N PRO A 170 6.61 15.07 -11.13
CA PRO A 170 7.83 14.37 -10.75
C PRO A 170 8.49 13.72 -11.97
N ALA A 171 9.82 13.76 -12.01
CA ALA A 171 10.61 13.29 -13.16
C ALA A 171 10.70 11.75 -13.25
N ASP A 172 10.38 11.05 -12.17
CA ASP A 172 10.44 9.61 -12.02
C ASP A 172 9.09 8.91 -12.21
N LEU A 173 8.02 9.66 -12.50
CA LEU A 173 6.76 9.08 -12.95
C LEU A 173 6.98 8.26 -14.22
N GLN A 174 6.22 7.17 -14.34
CA GLN A 174 6.28 6.26 -15.48
C GLN A 174 5.20 6.65 -16.50
N ALA A 175 5.29 6.16 -17.74
CA ALA A 175 4.21 6.41 -18.71
C ALA A 175 2.94 5.67 -18.26
N GLY A 176 1.76 6.27 -18.42
CA GLY A 176 0.48 5.60 -18.15
C GLY A 176 -0.46 6.36 -17.22
N LEU A 177 -1.37 5.62 -16.59
CA LEU A 177 -2.44 6.17 -15.75
C LEU A 177 -1.91 6.48 -14.33
N HIS A 178 -2.12 7.72 -13.89
CA HIS A 178 -1.80 8.18 -12.55
C HIS A 178 -3.03 8.73 -11.84
N ALA A 179 -3.07 8.56 -10.52
CA ALA A 179 -4.08 9.15 -9.65
C ALA A 179 -3.56 10.44 -9.03
N VAL A 180 -4.41 11.44 -8.85
CA VAL A 180 -4.07 12.68 -8.15
C VAL A 180 -5.15 13.06 -7.14
N GLN A 181 -4.70 13.53 -5.98
CA GLN A 181 -5.54 14.06 -4.91
C GLN A 181 -4.93 15.33 -4.34
N VAL A 182 -5.79 16.21 -3.83
CA VAL A 182 -5.38 17.38 -3.05
C VAL A 182 -5.71 17.12 -1.59
N ALA A 183 -4.71 17.26 -0.72
CA ALA A 183 -4.87 17.08 0.71
C ALA A 183 -4.53 18.37 1.45
N HIS A 184 -5.37 18.70 2.44
CA HIS A 184 -5.09 19.78 3.39
C HIS A 184 -4.47 19.17 4.65
N ARG A 185 -3.23 19.56 4.93
CA ARG A 185 -2.51 19.19 6.15
C ARG A 185 -2.88 20.17 7.25
N ILE A 186 -3.07 19.66 8.47
CA ILE A 186 -3.44 20.48 9.64
C ILE A 186 -2.23 20.60 10.54
N ALA A 187 -1.68 21.80 10.70
CA ALA A 187 -0.70 22.07 11.75
C ALA A 187 -1.40 22.02 13.11
N PHE A 188 -1.04 21.05 13.95
CA PHE A 188 -1.70 20.85 15.24
C PHE A 188 -1.03 21.61 16.38
N ASP A 189 0.30 21.78 16.31
CA ASP A 189 1.07 22.57 17.25
C ASP A 189 1.66 23.83 16.56
N PRO A 190 1.24 25.05 16.95
CA PRO A 190 1.82 26.28 16.40
C PRO A 190 3.30 26.46 16.77
N ALA A 191 3.80 25.79 17.82
CA ALA A 191 5.22 25.81 18.20
C ALA A 191 6.05 24.72 17.49
N ALA A 192 5.41 23.75 16.83
CA ALA A 192 6.04 22.70 16.04
C ALA A 192 5.31 22.54 14.69
N PRO A 193 5.48 23.48 13.75
CA PRO A 193 4.76 23.51 12.47
C PRO A 193 5.02 22.30 11.56
N THR A 194 5.99 21.45 11.89
CA THR A 194 6.26 20.18 11.18
C THR A 194 5.41 19.00 11.67
N ASP A 195 4.73 19.10 12.83
CA ASP A 195 3.72 18.11 13.27
C ASP A 195 2.39 18.40 12.58
N THR A 196 2.36 18.12 11.27
CA THR A 196 1.14 18.20 10.48
C THR A 196 0.41 16.85 10.51
N ARG A 197 -0.91 16.93 10.66
CA ARG A 197 -1.79 15.75 10.65
C ARG A 197 -2.58 15.70 9.36
N ARG A 198 -2.97 14.48 8.96
CA ARG A 198 -3.86 14.24 7.82
C ARG A 198 -5.18 14.95 8.09
N GLY A 199 -5.52 15.91 7.24
CA GLY A 199 -6.78 16.65 7.30
C GLY A 199 -7.76 16.12 6.27
N VAL A 200 -8.30 17.03 5.47
CA VAL A 200 -9.34 16.75 4.47
C VAL A 200 -8.70 16.48 3.11
N GLU A 201 -9.30 15.59 2.34
CA GLU A 201 -8.81 15.19 1.02
C GLU A 201 -9.90 15.28 -0.03
N SER A 202 -9.49 15.57 -1.26
CA SER A 202 -10.39 15.69 -2.40
C SER A 202 -10.93 14.34 -2.86
N ASN A 203 -11.77 14.37 -3.89
CA ASN A 203 -11.95 13.22 -4.76
C ASN A 203 -10.61 12.83 -5.42
N VAL A 204 -10.53 11.58 -5.88
CA VAL A 204 -9.47 11.14 -6.79
C VAL A 204 -9.83 11.61 -8.19
N ALA A 205 -8.89 12.30 -8.84
CA ALA A 205 -8.91 12.50 -10.28
C ALA A 205 -7.81 11.63 -10.90
N ALA A 206 -7.96 11.27 -12.17
CA ALA A 206 -6.98 10.47 -12.88
C ALA A 206 -6.51 11.22 -14.12
N PHE A 207 -5.25 11.01 -14.49
CA PHE A 207 -4.67 11.57 -15.69
C PHE A 207 -3.73 10.55 -16.34
N VAL A 208 -3.50 10.69 -17.64
CA VAL A 208 -2.61 9.80 -18.38
C VAL A 208 -1.36 10.58 -18.72
N LEU A 209 -0.22 10.15 -18.19
CA LEU A 209 1.10 10.63 -18.58
C LEU A 209 1.51 9.94 -19.88
N VAL A 210 1.49 10.69 -20.97
CA VAL A 210 1.68 10.16 -22.32
C VAL A 210 3.19 10.03 -22.61
N PRO A 211 3.64 8.91 -23.21
CA PRO A 211 5.03 8.76 -23.63
C PRO A 211 5.34 9.67 -24.82
N GLU A 212 6.53 10.26 -24.84
CA GLU A 212 7.09 11.00 -25.96
C GLU A 212 8.32 10.27 -26.50
N ILE A 213 8.44 10.21 -27.83
CA ILE A 213 9.62 9.67 -28.51
C ILE A 213 10.68 10.75 -28.55
N VAL A 214 11.77 10.54 -27.81
CA VAL A 214 12.90 11.48 -27.74
C VAL A 214 13.90 11.22 -28.87
N ALA A 215 14.17 9.95 -29.16
CA ALA A 215 15.07 9.57 -30.25
C ALA A 215 14.64 8.25 -30.88
N SER A 216 14.39 8.28 -32.20
CA SER A 216 14.09 7.10 -33.01
C SER A 216 15.25 6.74 -33.94
N PRO A 217 15.41 5.45 -34.28
CA PRO A 217 16.38 5.06 -35.29
C PRO A 217 15.87 5.53 -36.67
N PRO A 218 16.74 6.08 -37.53
CA PRO A 218 16.31 6.57 -38.85
C PRO A 218 15.89 5.42 -39.76
N THR A 219 16.55 4.26 -39.64
CA THR A 219 16.30 3.05 -40.42
C THR A 219 16.29 1.83 -39.51
N ALA A 220 15.50 0.82 -39.85
CA ALA A 220 15.55 -0.52 -39.26
C ALA A 220 15.31 -1.58 -40.34
N ALA A 221 16.09 -2.66 -40.31
CA ALA A 221 15.97 -3.76 -41.26
C ALA A 221 15.05 -4.86 -40.74
N LEU A 222 14.39 -5.59 -41.63
CA LEU A 222 13.62 -6.79 -41.28
C LEU A 222 14.50 -7.80 -40.51
N GLY A 223 13.95 -8.38 -39.45
CA GLY A 223 14.64 -9.34 -38.58
C GLY A 223 15.74 -8.74 -37.70
N SER A 224 16.02 -7.43 -37.80
CA SER A 224 17.07 -6.77 -37.02
C SER A 224 16.54 -6.15 -35.72
N ALA A 225 17.40 -6.11 -34.70
CA ALA A 225 17.13 -5.40 -33.47
C ALA A 225 17.36 -3.89 -33.65
N ALA A 226 16.41 -3.10 -33.14
CA ALA A 226 16.48 -1.65 -33.10
C ALA A 226 16.09 -1.16 -31.70
N SER A 227 16.47 0.07 -31.39
CA SER A 227 16.15 0.70 -30.10
C SER A 227 15.57 2.08 -30.28
N LEU A 228 14.69 2.45 -29.35
CA LEU A 228 13.97 3.71 -29.29
C LEU A 228 14.13 4.31 -27.89
N THR A 229 14.39 5.61 -27.81
CA THR A 229 14.43 6.34 -26.53
C THR A 229 13.15 7.13 -26.34
N ILE A 230 12.52 6.98 -25.18
CA ILE A 230 11.25 7.61 -24.80
C ILE A 230 11.35 8.33 -23.45
N ASN A 231 10.40 9.22 -23.19
CA ASN A 231 10.22 9.91 -21.91
C ASN A 231 8.71 10.05 -21.61
N PRO A 232 8.20 9.67 -20.43
CA PRO A 232 8.89 9.09 -19.27
C PRO A 232 9.34 7.63 -19.43
N ALA A 233 10.02 7.11 -18.41
CA ALA A 233 10.45 5.72 -18.34
C ALA A 233 9.27 4.73 -18.26
N VAL A 234 9.52 3.49 -18.68
CA VAL A 234 8.54 2.40 -18.67
C VAL A 234 8.98 1.34 -17.68
N GLY A 235 8.06 0.98 -16.78
CA GLY A 235 8.23 -0.08 -15.79
C GLY A 235 8.28 -1.48 -16.41
N ALA A 236 8.86 -2.44 -15.70
CA ALA A 236 9.06 -3.79 -16.21
C ALA A 236 7.76 -4.56 -16.52
N THR A 237 6.68 -4.23 -15.81
CA THR A 237 5.36 -4.89 -15.96
C THR A 237 4.46 -4.23 -17.01
N GLN A 238 4.87 -3.09 -17.56
CA GLN A 238 4.06 -2.31 -18.50
C GLN A 238 4.15 -2.91 -19.90
N ARG A 239 3.05 -2.85 -20.64
CA ARG A 239 3.00 -3.33 -22.02
C ARG A 239 3.36 -2.20 -22.97
N ALA A 240 4.53 -2.34 -23.61
CA ALA A 240 4.97 -1.46 -24.67
C ALA A 240 4.69 -2.07 -26.06
N THR A 241 4.18 -1.25 -26.98
CA THR A 241 3.99 -1.62 -28.39
C THR A 241 4.38 -0.44 -29.27
N ILE A 242 5.12 -0.69 -30.33
CA ILE A 242 5.51 0.32 -31.30
C ILE A 242 4.56 0.23 -32.48
N LEU A 243 3.98 1.35 -32.87
CA LEU A 243 3.08 1.48 -34.01
C LEU A 243 3.88 2.13 -35.14
N VAL A 244 4.02 1.43 -36.26
CA VAL A 244 4.75 1.95 -37.43
C VAL A 244 3.85 1.87 -38.65
N GLY A 245 3.48 3.03 -39.20
CA GLY A 245 2.50 3.12 -40.28
C GLY A 245 1.18 2.44 -39.88
N GLY A 246 0.82 1.36 -40.60
CA GLY A 246 -0.35 0.53 -40.30
C GLY A 246 -0.06 -0.76 -39.51
N GLY A 247 1.20 -1.01 -39.14
CA GLY A 247 1.63 -2.22 -38.45
C GLY A 247 1.96 -1.99 -36.98
N THR A 248 2.00 -3.09 -36.22
CA THR A 248 2.35 -3.09 -34.79
C THR A 248 3.54 -3.99 -34.54
N ILE A 249 4.54 -3.50 -33.83
CA ILE A 249 5.72 -4.24 -33.40
C ILE A 249 5.65 -4.37 -31.87
N PRO A 250 5.45 -5.58 -31.32
CA PRO A 250 5.42 -5.78 -29.89
C PRO A 250 6.83 -5.61 -29.30
N VAL A 251 6.93 -4.90 -28.18
CA VAL A 251 8.17 -4.85 -27.40
C VAL A 251 8.18 -6.05 -26.45
N PRO A 252 9.28 -6.82 -26.37
CA PRO A 252 9.37 -7.96 -25.47
C PRO A 252 9.21 -7.52 -24.00
N ALA A 253 8.51 -8.35 -23.22
CA ALA A 253 8.34 -8.11 -21.79
C ALA A 253 9.69 -8.13 -21.07
N ARG A 254 9.88 -7.19 -20.14
CA ARG A 254 11.10 -7.07 -19.35
C ARG A 254 11.00 -7.94 -18.08
N PRO A 255 12.12 -8.46 -17.56
CA PRO A 255 12.14 -9.13 -16.27
C PRO A 255 11.53 -8.26 -15.16
N PRO A 256 10.65 -8.78 -14.28
CA PRO A 256 9.97 -7.96 -13.26
C PRO A 256 10.88 -7.25 -12.25
N ALA A 257 12.14 -7.69 -12.12
CA ALA A 257 13.13 -7.09 -11.23
C ALA A 257 13.92 -5.95 -11.87
N ASP A 258 13.74 -5.71 -13.18
CA ASP A 258 14.46 -4.65 -13.87
C ASP A 258 13.94 -3.27 -13.47
N PRO A 259 14.83 -2.26 -13.35
CA PRO A 259 14.40 -0.89 -13.08
C PRO A 259 13.61 -0.30 -14.27
N PRO A 260 12.83 0.76 -14.05
CA PRO A 260 12.23 1.52 -15.15
C PRO A 260 13.28 1.94 -16.20
N SER A 261 12.93 1.88 -17.49
CA SER A 261 13.84 2.19 -18.59
C SER A 261 13.23 3.20 -19.55
N THR A 262 14.05 4.13 -20.02
CA THR A 262 13.72 5.05 -21.12
C THR A 262 14.04 4.47 -22.49
N THR A 263 14.70 3.30 -22.56
CA THR A 263 15.07 2.64 -23.81
C THR A 263 14.17 1.42 -24.02
N LEU A 264 13.55 1.36 -25.21
CA LEU A 264 12.78 0.22 -25.70
C LEU A 264 13.55 -0.47 -26.81
N GLU A 265 13.86 -1.74 -26.61
CA GLU A 265 14.46 -2.60 -27.63
C GLU A 265 13.38 -3.43 -28.31
N PHE A 266 13.42 -3.51 -29.64
CA PHE A 266 12.44 -4.25 -30.43
C PHE A 266 13.10 -4.89 -31.63
N THR A 267 12.44 -5.90 -32.21
CA THR A 267 12.87 -6.55 -33.44
C THR A 267 11.80 -6.35 -34.48
N VAL A 268 12.18 -5.86 -35.66
CA VAL A 268 11.25 -5.69 -36.77
C VAL A 268 10.87 -7.08 -37.33
N PRO A 269 9.59 -7.46 -37.39
CA PRO A 269 9.19 -8.75 -37.96
C PRO A 269 9.59 -8.91 -39.43
N ASP A 270 9.92 -10.12 -39.86
CA ASP A 270 10.35 -10.40 -41.25
C ASP A 270 9.26 -10.14 -42.30
N ASP A 271 7.99 -10.11 -41.88
CA ASP A 271 6.82 -9.87 -42.72
C ASP A 271 6.34 -8.41 -42.69
N PHE A 272 7.08 -7.52 -42.01
CA PHE A 272 6.70 -6.12 -41.89
C PHE A 272 6.80 -5.37 -43.24
N ALA A 273 5.88 -4.43 -43.48
CA ALA A 273 5.87 -3.67 -44.73
C ALA A 273 7.08 -2.74 -44.82
N THR A 274 7.90 -2.92 -45.86
CA THR A 274 9.02 -2.01 -46.16
C THR A 274 8.50 -0.74 -46.85
N SER A 275 8.85 0.42 -46.31
CA SER A 275 8.54 1.72 -46.92
C SER A 275 9.44 2.79 -46.32
N PRO A 276 9.87 3.78 -47.12
CA PRO A 276 10.46 4.99 -46.57
C PRO A 276 9.41 5.79 -45.79
N ASN A 277 9.87 6.58 -44.80
CA ASN A 277 9.08 7.59 -44.09
C ASN A 277 7.79 7.10 -43.42
N GLN A 278 7.80 5.92 -42.81
CA GLN A 278 6.63 5.49 -42.02
C GLN A 278 6.57 6.27 -40.71
N LEU A 279 5.38 6.78 -40.37
CA LEU A 279 5.15 7.45 -39.09
C LEU A 279 5.25 6.44 -37.95
N MET A 280 5.92 6.83 -36.87
CA MET A 280 6.17 5.99 -35.72
C MET A 280 5.53 6.58 -34.47
N ARG A 281 4.88 5.72 -33.68
CA ARG A 281 4.34 6.04 -32.36
C ARG A 281 4.67 4.92 -31.39
N VAL A 282 4.66 5.22 -30.11
CA VAL A 282 4.76 4.22 -29.04
C VAL A 282 3.48 4.23 -28.24
N GLN A 283 3.02 3.05 -27.84
CA GLN A 283 1.90 2.86 -26.95
C GLN A 283 2.37 2.13 -25.69
N ILE A 284 2.19 2.74 -24.52
CA ILE A 284 2.50 2.16 -23.21
C ILE A 284 1.19 2.03 -22.42
N ASP A 285 0.78 0.80 -22.09
CA ASP A 285 -0.46 0.51 -21.35
C ASP A 285 -1.71 1.23 -21.91
N GLY A 286 -1.74 1.45 -23.23
CA GLY A 286 -2.81 2.16 -23.94
C GLY A 286 -2.58 3.66 -24.16
N ALA A 287 -1.62 4.29 -23.48
CA ALA A 287 -1.23 5.68 -23.71
C ALA A 287 -0.36 5.79 -24.97
N GLU A 288 -0.86 6.48 -25.99
CA GLU A 288 -0.20 6.61 -27.30
C GLU A 288 0.53 7.95 -27.44
N SER A 289 1.78 7.90 -27.90
CA SER A 289 2.61 9.09 -28.09
C SER A 289 2.05 10.03 -29.17
N PRO A 290 2.12 11.35 -28.98
CA PRO A 290 1.66 12.31 -29.97
C PRO A 290 2.54 12.28 -31.24
N LEU A 291 1.94 12.66 -32.36
CA LEU A 291 2.66 12.95 -33.60
C LEU A 291 2.81 14.47 -33.77
N VAL A 292 3.93 14.88 -34.34
CA VAL A 292 4.16 16.26 -34.74
C VAL A 292 3.46 16.50 -36.08
N ALA A 293 2.62 17.54 -36.13
CA ALA A 293 1.97 17.98 -37.36
C ALA A 293 2.65 19.25 -37.91
N ASP A 294 2.70 19.39 -39.23
CA ASP A 294 3.15 20.61 -39.89
C ASP A 294 2.07 21.71 -39.87
N ALA A 295 2.39 22.87 -40.44
CA ALA A 295 1.47 24.01 -40.53
C ALA A 295 0.18 23.72 -41.34
N ASN A 296 0.16 22.63 -42.14
CA ASN A 296 -0.99 22.19 -42.91
C ASN A 296 -1.80 21.10 -42.19
N GLY A 297 -1.39 20.71 -40.97
CA GLY A 297 -2.02 19.66 -40.18
C GLY A 297 -1.65 18.23 -40.63
N LEU A 298 -0.60 18.06 -41.44
CA LEU A 298 -0.10 16.75 -41.85
C LEU A 298 0.94 16.25 -40.85
N TYR A 299 0.84 14.99 -40.44
CA TYR A 299 1.82 14.40 -39.55
C TYR A 299 3.18 14.21 -40.24
N VAL A 300 4.22 14.74 -39.61
CA VAL A 300 5.58 14.76 -40.15
C VAL A 300 6.57 13.95 -39.33
N ASP A 301 6.40 13.82 -38.02
CA ASP A 301 7.33 13.11 -37.14
C ASP A 301 6.61 12.50 -35.94
N PRO A 302 7.21 11.51 -35.25
CA PRO A 302 8.46 10.79 -35.58
C PRO A 302 8.31 9.85 -36.79
N ARG A 303 9.43 9.55 -37.46
CA ARG A 303 9.50 8.64 -38.62
C ARG A 303 10.59 7.59 -38.50
N ILE A 304 10.39 6.49 -39.23
CA ILE A 304 11.36 5.42 -39.44
C ILE A 304 11.23 4.88 -40.87
N GLU A 305 12.36 4.50 -41.47
CA GLU A 305 12.39 3.75 -42.73
C GLU A 305 12.63 2.26 -42.44
N ILE A 306 11.71 1.41 -42.91
CA ILE A 306 11.86 -0.04 -42.80
C ILE A 306 12.48 -0.58 -44.09
N THR A 307 13.70 -1.10 -43.98
CA THR A 307 14.46 -1.67 -45.10
C THR A 307 14.33 -3.20 -45.12
N PRO A 308 14.54 -3.84 -46.28
CA PRO A 308 14.61 -5.30 -46.37
C PRO A 308 15.70 -5.90 -45.47
#